data_AF-A0A7C4X4S2-F1
#
_entry.id   AF-A0A7C4X4S2-F1
#
_cell.length_a   1.000
_cell.length_b   1.000
_cell.length_c   1.000
_cell.angle_alpha   90.00
_cell.angle_beta   90.00
_cell.angle_gamma   90.00
#
_symmetry.space_group_name_H-M   'P 1'
#
loop_
_entity.id
_entity.type
_entity.pdbx_description
1 polymer ?
#
loop_
_entity_poly.entity_id
_entity_poly.type
_entity_poly.pdbx_seq_one_letter_code
_entity_poly.pdbx_strand_id
1 'polypeptide(L)' 'MGPVEALKVALGKEVEAAEIYKKFANEYPAAKEIFLFLATEEQKHKKLIEEKIAEFTKY' A
#
# COMPACT_ATOMS: atom_id res chain seq x y z
N MET A 1 -0.15 15.05 -15.04
CA MET A 1 -0.70 14.12 -14.02
C MET A 1 -1.47 14.95 -13.03
N GLY A 2 -2.77 14.73 -12.86
CA GLY A 2 -3.57 15.42 -11.85
C GLY A 2 -3.42 14.76 -10.48
N PRO A 3 -3.94 15.40 -9.41
CA PRO A 3 -3.85 14.87 -8.05
C PRO A 3 -4.46 13.47 -7.91
N VAL A 4 -5.62 13.22 -8.55
CA VAL A 4 -6.29 11.92 -8.50
C VAL A 4 -5.51 10.84 -9.25
N GLU A 5 -4.94 11.15 -10.43
CA GLU A 5 -4.09 10.19 -11.14
C GLU A 5 -2.83 9.85 -10.33
N ALA A 6 -2.23 10.83 -9.65
CA ALA A 6 -1.08 10.59 -8.78
C ALA A 6 -1.44 9.65 -7.61
N LEU A 7 -2.60 9.86 -6.98
CA LEU A 7 -3.10 9.01 -5.91
C LEU A 7 -3.42 7.59 -6.39
N LYS A 8 -3.94 7.42 -7.61
CA LYS A 8 -4.16 6.08 -8.20
C LYS A 8 -2.85 5.35 -8.44
N VAL A 9 -1.80 6.05 -8.89
CA VAL A 9 -0.46 5.47 -9.02
C VAL A 9 0.08 5.06 -7.66
N ALA A 10 -0.04 5.92 -6.64
CA ALA A 10 0.38 5.60 -5.28
C ALA A 10 -0.37 4.37 -4.73
N LEU A 11 -1.69 4.30 -4.92
CA LEU A 11 -2.52 3.17 -4.50
C LEU A 11 -2.04 1.84 -5.09
N GLY A 12 -1.70 1.82 -6.38
CA GLY A 12 -1.15 0.64 -7.04
C GLY A 12 0.18 0.20 -6.42
N LYS A 13 1.05 1.15 -6.07
CA LYS A 13 2.34 0.87 -5.42
C LYS A 13 2.18 0.28 -4.02
N GLU A 14 1.21 0.78 -3.23
CA GLU A 14 0.93 0.21 -1.89
C GLU A 14 0.47 -1.25 -1.97
N VAL A 15 -0.35 -1.59 -2.97
CA VAL A 15 -0.80 -2.97 -3.20
C VAL A 15 0.37 -3.87 -3.59
N GLU A 16 1.19 -3.44 -4.55
CA GLU A 16 2.37 -4.18 -4.99
C GLU A 16 3.37 -4.39 -3.84
N ALA A 17 3.65 -3.34 -3.06
CA ALA A 17 4.56 -3.42 -1.92
C ALA A 17 4.05 -4.40 -0.85
N ALA A 18 2.76 -4.36 -0.51
CA ALA A 18 2.17 -5.30 0.45
C ALA A 18 2.29 -6.76 0.00
N GLU A 19 2.12 -7.04 -1.29
CA GLU A 19 2.30 -8.39 -1.86
C GLU A 19 3.76 -8.84 -1.83
N ILE A 20 4.70 -7.95 -2.17
CA ILE A 20 6.14 -8.21 -2.11
C ILE A 20 6.56 -8.53 -0.67
N TYR A 21 6.13 -7.74 0.31
CA TYR A 21 6.49 -8.01 1.70
C TYR A 21 5.88 -9.31 2.22
N LYS A 22 4.65 -9.66 1.84
CA LYS A 22 4.08 -10.98 2.18
C LYS A 22 4.89 -12.12 1.57
N LYS A 23 5.39 -11.95 0.34
CA LYS A 23 6.29 -12.92 -0.30
C LYS A 23 7.62 -13.03 0.45
N PHE A 24 8.26 -11.91 0.79
CA PHE A 24 9.51 -11.90 1.56
C PHE A 24 9.36 -12.47 2.96
N ALA A 25 8.21 -12.29 3.61
CA ALA A 25 7.92 -12.92 4.90
C ALA A 25 7.95 -14.46 4.83
N ASN A 26 7.67 -15.05 3.66
CA ASN A 26 7.77 -16.49 3.42
C ASN A 26 9.19 -16.93 3.01
N GLU A 27 9.88 -16.11 2.21
CA GLU A 27 11.24 -16.43 1.71
C GLU A 27 12.33 -16.24 2.77
N TYR A 28 12.13 -15.32 3.71
CA TYR A 28 13.12 -14.94 4.72
C TYR A 28 12.55 -15.07 6.14
N PRO A 29 12.48 -16.29 6.71
CA PRO A 29 11.89 -16.52 8.03
C PRO A 29 12.51 -15.68 9.16
N ALA A 30 13.82 -15.41 9.10
CA ALA A 30 14.53 -14.59 10.08
C ALA A 30 14.07 -13.11 10.10
N ALA A 31 13.49 -12.62 9.00
CA ALA A 31 12.96 -11.26 8.86
C ALA A 31 11.43 -11.25 8.69
N LYS A 32 10.75 -12.37 9.02
CA LYS A 32 9.31 -12.52 8.79
C LYS A 32 8.49 -11.44 9.47
N GLU A 33 8.79 -11.14 10.74
CA GLU A 33 8.01 -10.18 11.52
C GLU A 33 8.09 -8.77 10.95
N ILE A 34 9.28 -8.32 10.53
CA ILE A 34 9.43 -6.99 9.93
C ILE A 34 8.72 -6.91 8.58
N PHE A 35 8.77 -7.97 7.76
CA PHE A 35 8.05 -7.98 6.49
C PHE A 35 6.53 -8.03 6.66
N LEU A 36 6.01 -8.78 7.64
CA LEU A 36 4.58 -8.76 7.95
C LEU A 36 4.15 -7.39 8.49
N PHE A 37 4.96 -6.76 9.33
CA PHE A 37 4.72 -5.39 9.79
C PHE A 37 4.65 -4.40 8.62
N LEU A 38 5.63 -4.42 7.72
CA LEU A 38 5.64 -3.54 6.54
C LEU A 38 4.41 -3.79 5.65
N ALA A 39 4.05 -5.05 5.40
CA ALA A 39 2.84 -5.38 4.66
C ALA A 39 1.56 -4.82 5.32
N THR A 40 1.50 -4.77 6.65
CA THR A 40 0.41 -4.16 7.39
C THR A 40 0.40 -2.64 7.26
N GLU A 41 1.56 -1.97 7.29
CA GLU A 41 1.64 -0.52 7.08
C GLU A 41 1.15 -0.11 5.69
N GLU A 42 1.52 -0.85 4.63
CA GLU A 42 1.05 -0.52 3.27
C GLU A 42 -0.48 -0.69 3.12
N GLN A 43 -1.11 -1.60 3.89
CA GLN A 43 -2.58 -1.68 3.94
C GLN A 43 -3.21 -0.45 4.60
N LYS A 44 -2.55 0.17 5.58
CA LYS A 44 -3.00 1.42 6.20
C LYS A 44 -2.84 2.58 5.20
N HIS A 45 -1.70 2.67 4.53
CA HIS A 45 -1.46 3.67 3.48
C HIS A 45 -2.49 3.57 2.35
N LYS A 46 -2.73 2.35 1.85
CA LYS A 46 -3.80 2.06 0.87
C LYS A 46 -5.14 2.67 1.30
N LYS A 47 -5.58 2.41 2.52
CA LYS A 47 -6.87 2.91 3.04
C LYS A 47 -6.92 4.44 3.07
N LEU A 48 -5.85 5.09 3.54
CA LEU A 48 -5.75 6.55 3.55
C LEU A 48 -5.81 7.15 2.14
N ILE A 49 -5.16 6.51 1.17
CA ILE A 49 -5.20 6.95 -0.23
C ILE A 49 -6.60 6.79 -0.83
N GLU A 50 -7.28 5.68 -0.56
CA GLU A 50 -8.67 5.45 -0.98
C GLU A 50 -9.61 6.53 -0.41
N GLU A 51 -9.46 6.86 0.87
CA GLU A 51 -10.20 7.94 1.52
C GLU A 51 -9.93 9.30 0.83
N LYS A 52 -8.67 9.61 0.51
CA LYS A 52 -8.33 10.84 -0.23
C LYS A 52 -8.87 10.88 -1.64
N ILE A 53 -8.82 9.79 -2.39
CA ILE A 53 -9.44 9.72 -3.72
C ILE A 53 -10.94 10.02 -3.60
N ALA A 54 -11.62 9.40 -2.64
CA ALA A 54 -13.05 9.63 -2.42
C ALA A 54 -13.39 11.09 -2.06
N GLU A 55 -12.53 11.77 -1.29
CA GLU A 55 -12.67 13.20 -1.00
C GLU A 55 -12.56 14.06 -2.28
N PHE A 56 -11.58 13.77 -3.15
CA PHE A 56 -11.38 14.52 -4.40
C PHE A 56 -12.48 14.28 -5.45
N THR A 57 -13.13 13.12 -5.43
CA THR A 57 -14.19 12.77 -6.41
C THR A 57 -15.60 13.07 -5.93
N LYS A 58 -15.77 13.59 -4.71
CA LYS A 58 -17.07 13.95 -4.13
C LYS A 58 -17.63 15.30 -4.63
N TYR A 59 -16.88 15.99 -5.48
CA TYR A 59 -17.23 17.27 -6.12
C TYR A 59 -17.02 17.18 -7.63
#